data_AF-A0A242A9L9-F1
#
_entry.id   AF-A0A242A9L9-F1
#
_cell.length_a   1.000
_cell.length_b   1.000
_cell.length_c   1.000
_cell.angle_alpha   90.00
_cell.angle_beta   90.00
_cell.angle_gamma   90.00
#
_symmetry.space_group_name_H-M   'P 1'
#
loop_
_entity.id
_entity.type
_entity.pdbx_description
1 polymer ?
#
loop_
_entity_poly.entity_id
_entity_poly.type
_entity_poly.pdbx_seq_one_letter_code
_entity_poly.pdbx_strand_id
1 'polypeptide(L)'
;MYLQQALVHIDHMPQQTFDEIIKKYVEMNIAHPFREGNGRSTRIWLDLLLKQEIKQVVDWNLIDKADYLSAMERSPINDLEIKFLIFHALTDRIEDCALYMKGIDVRYYYEGYTEYTIDEV
;
A
#
# COMPACT_ATOMS: atom_id res chain seq x y z
N MET A 1 -23.68 0.13 -7.85
CA MET A 1 -24.56 -0.09 -6.68
C MET A 1 -23.94 -0.95 -5.59
N TYR A 2 -22.72 -1.50 -5.74
CA TYR A 2 -22.03 -2.27 -4.68
C TYR A 2 -20.80 -1.57 -4.10
N LEU A 3 -20.14 -0.70 -4.89
CA LEU A 3 -18.94 0.01 -4.46
C LEU A 3 -19.19 0.91 -3.23
N GLN A 4 -20.29 1.66 -3.20
CA GLN A 4 -20.60 2.55 -2.08
C GLN A 4 -20.76 1.77 -0.76
N GLN A 5 -21.44 0.64 -0.79
CA GLN A 5 -21.64 -0.23 0.36
C GLN A 5 -20.32 -0.88 0.79
N ALA A 6 -19.50 -1.33 -0.18
CA ALA A 6 -18.17 -1.87 0.10
C ALA A 6 -17.29 -0.83 0.78
N LEU A 7 -17.28 0.42 0.30
CA LEU A 7 -16.49 1.50 0.90
C LEU A 7 -16.96 1.85 2.31
N VAL A 8 -18.28 1.88 2.56
CA VAL A 8 -18.81 2.06 3.92
C VAL A 8 -18.36 0.92 4.85
N HIS A 9 -18.39 -0.32 4.36
CA HIS A 9 -17.90 -1.46 5.13
C HIS A 9 -16.40 -1.34 5.45
N ILE A 10 -15.58 -1.02 4.44
CA ILE A 10 -14.13 -0.87 4.56
C ILE A 10 -13.80 0.24 5.56
N ASP A 11 -14.50 1.37 5.53
CA ASP A 11 -14.27 2.49 6.44
C ASP A 11 -14.41 2.07 7.92
N HIS A 12 -15.40 1.21 8.20
CA HIS A 12 -15.66 0.66 9.53
C HIS A 12 -14.78 -0.54 9.93
N MET A 13 -13.92 -1.06 9.05
CA MET A 13 -13.00 -2.13 9.41
C MET A 13 -11.99 -1.66 10.47
N PRO A 14 -11.64 -2.54 11.44
CA PRO A 14 -10.61 -2.22 12.42
C PRO A 14 -9.25 -2.02 11.75
N GLN A 15 -8.38 -1.25 12.41
CA GLN A 15 -7.07 -0.85 11.87
C GLN A 15 -6.02 -0.60 12.96
N GLN A 16 -6.18 -1.19 14.15
CA GLN A 16 -5.31 -0.91 15.31
C GLN A 16 -4.01 -1.73 15.28
N THR A 17 -4.01 -2.83 14.53
CA THR A 17 -2.85 -3.73 14.40
C THR A 17 -2.41 -3.85 12.95
N PHE A 18 -1.16 -4.26 12.73
CA PHE A 18 -0.64 -4.54 11.40
C PHE A 18 -1.56 -5.48 10.61
N ASP A 19 -1.98 -6.59 11.21
CA ASP A 19 -2.84 -7.58 10.54
C ASP A 19 -4.19 -7.01 10.12
N GLU A 20 -4.79 -6.15 10.95
CA GLU A 20 -6.03 -5.46 10.63
C GLU A 20 -5.84 -4.45 9.50
N ILE A 21 -4.76 -3.67 9.54
CA ILE A 21 -4.41 -2.70 8.49
C ILE A 21 -4.21 -3.40 7.15
N ILE A 22 -3.50 -4.53 7.11
CA ILE A 22 -3.28 -5.27 5.86
C ILE A 22 -4.59 -5.86 5.33
N LYS A 23 -5.46 -6.41 6.19
CA LYS A 23 -6.79 -6.87 5.75
C LYS A 23 -7.61 -5.72 5.16
N LYS A 24 -7.64 -4.57 5.83
CA LYS A 24 -8.34 -3.36 5.36
C LYS A 24 -7.77 -2.85 4.03
N TYR A 25 -6.45 -2.95 3.85
CA TYR A 25 -5.76 -2.65 2.60
C TYR A 25 -6.14 -3.60 1.45
N VAL A 26 -6.20 -4.90 1.72
CA VAL A 26 -6.62 -5.89 0.72
C VAL A 26 -8.06 -5.64 0.27
N GLU A 27 -8.99 -5.37 1.18
CA GLU A 27 -10.38 -5.04 0.84
C GLU A 27 -10.47 -3.74 0.02
N MET A 28 -9.68 -2.72 0.35
CA MET A 28 -9.62 -1.49 -0.45
C MET A 28 -9.07 -1.74 -1.86
N ASN A 29 -8.08 -2.62 -2.00
CA ASN A 29 -7.55 -3.00 -3.31
C ASN A 29 -8.60 -3.76 -4.15
N ILE A 30 -9.42 -4.62 -3.52
CA ILE A 30 -10.53 -5.31 -4.19
C ILE A 30 -11.62 -4.32 -4.63
N ALA A 31 -11.94 -3.33 -3.78
CA ALA A 31 -12.94 -2.32 -4.09
C ALA A 31 -12.54 -1.44 -5.29
N HIS A 32 -11.23 -1.16 -5.42
CA HIS A 32 -10.63 -0.48 -6.57
C HIS A 32 -11.45 0.74 -7.06
N PRO A 33 -11.69 1.74 -6.19
CA PRO A 33 -12.80 2.70 -6.33
C PRO A 33 -12.68 3.70 -7.48
N PHE A 34 -11.48 3.91 -8.02
CA PHE A 34 -11.23 4.85 -9.11
C PHE A 34 -11.14 4.16 -10.46
N ARG A 35 -11.35 4.92 -11.54
CA ARG A 35 -11.16 4.43 -12.90
C ARG A 35 -9.70 4.04 -13.18
N GLU A 36 -8.75 4.84 -12.69
CA GLU A 36 -7.30 4.63 -12.80
C GLU A 36 -6.60 5.19 -11.55
N GLY A 37 -5.36 4.75 -11.28
CA GLY A 37 -4.53 5.30 -10.19
C GLY A 37 -4.66 4.62 -8.83
N ASN A 38 -5.54 3.63 -8.69
CA ASN A 38 -5.82 2.95 -7.42
C ASN A 38 -4.58 2.40 -6.73
N GLY A 39 -3.70 1.69 -7.43
CA GLY A 39 -2.49 1.13 -6.81
C GLY A 39 -1.65 2.21 -6.09
N ARG A 40 -1.37 3.32 -6.78
CA ARG A 40 -0.59 4.44 -6.22
C ARG A 40 -1.29 5.10 -5.04
N SER A 41 -2.57 5.45 -5.20
CA SER A 41 -3.33 6.11 -4.13
C SER A 41 -3.49 5.23 -2.90
N THR A 42 -3.77 3.94 -3.09
CA THR A 42 -4.02 3.01 -1.98
C THR A 42 -2.74 2.65 -1.26
N ARG A 43 -1.58 2.61 -1.94
CA ARG A 43 -0.26 2.46 -1.27
C ARG A 43 0.09 3.66 -0.38
N ILE A 44 -0.20 4.88 -0.82
CA ILE A 44 -0.02 6.08 0.01
C ILE A 44 -0.96 6.04 1.21
N TRP A 45 -2.23 5.66 0.99
CA TRP A 45 -3.21 5.51 2.06
C TRP A 45 -2.80 4.45 3.09
N LEU A 46 -2.24 3.33 2.64
CA LEU A 46 -1.67 2.30 3.52
C LEU A 46 -0.55 2.87 4.41
N ASP A 47 0.40 3.61 3.85
CA ASP A 47 1.49 4.20 4.64
C ASP A 47 0.98 5.19 5.69
N LEU A 48 -0.08 5.95 5.39
CA LEU A 48 -0.70 6.85 6.36
C LEU A 48 -1.37 6.09 7.51
N LEU A 49 -2.04 4.97 7.22
CA LEU A 49 -2.63 4.11 8.25
C LEU A 49 -1.55 3.49 9.15
N LEU A 50 -0.51 2.91 8.56
CA LEU A 50 0.61 2.33 9.30
C LEU A 50 1.32 3.38 10.17
N LYS A 51 1.54 4.58 9.62
CA LYS A 51 2.16 5.69 10.35
C LYS A 51 1.29 6.17 11.51
N GLN A 52 -0.03 6.25 11.32
CA GLN A 52 -0.95 6.68 12.36
C GLN A 52 -0.96 5.70 13.54
N GLU A 53 -1.15 4.42 13.23
CA GLU A 53 -1.53 3.38 14.20
C GLU A 53 -0.32 2.71 14.85
N ILE A 54 0.73 2.40 14.09
CA ILE A 54 1.90 1.63 14.58
C ILE A 54 3.23 2.39 14.46
N LYS A 55 3.22 3.65 14.01
CA LYS A 55 4.42 4.51 13.86
C LYS A 55 5.48 3.93 12.92
N GLN A 56 5.05 3.22 11.88
CA GLN A 56 5.93 2.68 10.84
C GLN A 56 5.39 3.00 9.45
N VAL A 57 6.26 2.98 8.45
CA VAL A 57 5.91 3.10 7.02
C VAL A 57 6.61 1.99 6.24
N VAL A 58 6.16 1.75 5.01
CA VAL A 58 6.77 0.76 4.12
C VAL A 58 7.92 1.38 3.34
N ASP A 59 9.11 0.79 3.45
CA ASP A 59 10.20 1.05 2.51
C ASP A 59 9.96 0.23 1.23
N TRP A 60 9.23 0.84 0.30
CA TRP A 60 8.86 0.20 -0.97
C TRP A 60 10.06 -0.24 -1.81
N ASN A 61 11.26 0.30 -1.58
CA ASN A 61 12.48 -0.13 -2.26
C ASN A 61 12.90 -1.56 -1.89
N LEU A 62 12.44 -2.08 -0.75
CA LEU A 62 12.77 -3.42 -0.25
C LEU A 62 11.85 -4.51 -0.82
N ILE A 63 10.78 -4.12 -1.52
CA ILE A 63 9.81 -5.05 -2.08
C ILE A 63 10.01 -5.10 -3.60
N ASP A 64 10.32 -6.27 -4.13
CA ASP A 64 10.41 -6.48 -5.58
C ASP A 64 9.03 -6.29 -6.24
N LYS A 65 9.03 -5.71 -7.44
CA LYS A 65 7.81 -5.41 -8.20
C LYS A 65 7.02 -6.68 -8.53
N ALA A 66 7.70 -7.73 -9.02
CA ALA A 66 7.03 -8.96 -9.44
C ALA A 66 6.44 -9.70 -8.22
N ASP A 67 7.19 -9.73 -7.13
CA ASP A 67 6.74 -10.33 -5.87
C ASP A 67 5.51 -9.59 -5.31
N TYR A 68 5.55 -8.25 -5.30
CA TYR A 68 4.42 -7.44 -4.86
C TYR A 68 3.17 -7.67 -5.71
N LEU A 69 3.29 -7.61 -7.04
CA LEU A 69 2.14 -7.79 -7.93
C LEU A 69 1.55 -9.21 -7.80
N SER A 70 2.41 -10.24 -7.72
CA SER A 70 1.95 -11.62 -7.51
C SER A 70 1.24 -11.78 -6.16
N ALA A 71 1.78 -11.17 -5.09
CA ALA A 71 1.15 -11.22 -3.77
C ALA A 71 -0.21 -10.49 -3.75
N MET A 72 -0.34 -9.36 -4.45
CA MET A 72 -1.60 -8.61 -4.55
C MET A 72 -2.66 -9.35 -5.37
N GLU A 73 -2.29 -10.12 -6.40
CA GLU A 73 -3.22 -10.97 -7.14
C GLU A 73 -3.80 -12.10 -6.26
N ARG A 74 -2.99 -12.60 -5.32
CA ARG A 74 -3.37 -13.72 -4.43
C ARG A 74 -4.06 -13.25 -3.15
N SER A 75 -3.91 -11.99 -2.77
CA SER A 75 -4.39 -11.44 -1.51
C SER A 75 -5.90 -11.59 -1.24
N PRO A 76 -6.81 -11.61 -2.23
CA PRO A 76 -8.23 -11.87 -1.98
C PRO A 76 -8.52 -13.29 -1.47
N ILE A 77 -7.60 -14.23 -1.73
CA ILE A 77 -7.71 -15.63 -1.31
C ILE A 77 -6.85 -15.88 -0.07
N ASN A 78 -5.61 -15.36 -0.07
CA ASN A 78 -4.67 -15.50 1.03
C ASN A 78 -3.75 -14.28 1.11
N ASP A 79 -3.86 -13.54 2.22
CA ASP A 79 -3.09 -12.32 2.48
C ASP A 79 -1.71 -12.55 3.11
N LEU A 80 -1.29 -13.81 3.32
CA LEU A 80 -0.04 -14.14 3.99
C LEU A 80 1.19 -13.64 3.25
N GLU A 81 1.21 -13.77 1.92
CA GLU A 81 2.35 -13.34 1.09
C GLU A 81 2.55 -11.82 1.17
N ILE A 82 1.46 -11.05 1.01
CA ILE A 82 1.55 -9.59 1.08
C ILE A 82 1.88 -9.10 2.49
N LYS A 83 1.35 -9.75 3.54
CA LYS A 83 1.74 -9.48 4.93
C LYS A 83 3.22 -9.70 5.15
N PHE A 84 3.74 -10.83 4.68
CA PHE A 84 5.15 -11.17 4.83
C PHE A 84 6.03 -10.13 4.15
N LEU A 85 5.74 -9.77 2.88
CA LEU A 85 6.51 -8.77 2.15
C LEU A 85 6.49 -7.40 2.85
N ILE A 86 5.31 -6.91 3.22
CA ILE A 86 5.19 -5.60 3.87
C ILE A 86 5.86 -5.60 5.24
N PHE A 87 5.66 -6.65 6.05
CA PHE A 87 6.24 -6.73 7.39
C PHE A 87 7.78 -6.63 7.37
N HIS A 88 8.44 -7.27 6.41
CA HIS A 88 9.90 -7.23 6.27
C HIS A 88 10.41 -5.90 5.68
N ALA A 89 9.52 -5.09 5.10
CA ALA A 89 9.83 -3.78 4.56
C ALA A 89 9.44 -2.62 5.49
N LEU A 90 8.93 -2.90 6.70
CA LEU A 90 8.55 -1.85 7.65
C LEU A 90 9.79 -1.13 8.20
N THR A 91 9.66 0.19 8.33
CA THR A 91 10.67 1.05 8.97
C THR A 91 10.02 2.10 9.85
N ASP A 92 10.69 2.45 10.93
CA ASP A 92 10.34 3.51 11.89
C ASP A 92 10.75 4.92 11.43
N ARG A 93 11.42 5.04 10.27
CA ARG A 93 11.86 6.31 9.65
C ARG A 93 10.71 7.10 9.02
N ILE A 94 9.67 7.38 9.81
CA ILE A 94 8.41 7.98 9.34
C ILE A 94 8.50 9.47 8.96
N GLU A 95 9.59 10.15 9.33
CA GLU A 95 9.86 11.56 9.01
C GLU A 95 10.99 11.73 7.97
N ASP A 96 11.51 10.63 7.42
CA ASP A 96 12.55 10.67 6.41
C ASP A 96 11.96 11.06 5.04
N CYS A 97 12.23 12.31 4.64
CA CYS A 97 11.76 12.84 3.36
C CYS A 97 12.36 12.08 2.17
N ALA A 98 13.64 11.69 2.23
CA ALA A 98 14.30 10.99 1.13
C ALA A 98 13.73 9.58 0.94
N LEU A 99 13.42 8.90 2.04
CA LEU A 99 12.71 7.61 2.01
C LEU A 99 11.32 7.77 1.37
N TYR A 100 10.59 8.82 1.74
CA TYR A 100 9.26 9.08 1.19
C TYR A 100 9.30 9.37 -0.32
N MET A 101 10.23 10.23 -0.77
CA MET A 101 10.39 10.57 -2.19
C MET A 101 10.78 9.35 -3.03
N LYS A 102 11.77 8.57 -2.60
CA LYS A 102 12.11 7.31 -3.27
C LYS A 102 10.94 6.32 -3.29
N GLY A 103 10.17 6.28 -2.21
CA GLY A 103 8.95 5.48 -2.14
C GLY A 103 7.92 5.88 -3.21
N ILE A 104 7.79 7.18 -3.52
CA ILE A 104 6.93 7.65 -4.62
C ILE A 104 7.42 7.07 -5.95
N ASP A 105 8.72 7.17 -6.24
CA ASP A 105 9.29 6.66 -7.50
C ASP A 105 9.00 5.16 -7.69
N VAL A 106 9.21 4.35 -6.64
CA VAL A 106 8.92 2.90 -6.69
C VAL A 106 7.43 2.62 -6.91
N ARG A 107 6.54 3.38 -6.24
CA ARG A 107 5.09 3.22 -6.44
C ARG A 107 4.66 3.52 -7.88
N TYR A 108 5.36 4.42 -8.57
CA TYR A 108 5.15 4.71 -10.00
C TYR A 108 5.77 3.64 -10.89
N TYR A 109 6.95 3.12 -10.52
CA TYR A 109 7.62 2.01 -11.21
C TYR A 109 6.76 0.74 -11.26
N TYR A 110 6.04 0.42 -10.18
CA TYR A 110 5.11 -0.71 -10.15
C TYR A 110 4.04 -0.61 -11.24
N GLU A 111 3.57 0.60 -11.53
CA GLU A 111 2.58 0.87 -12.58
C GLU A 111 3.22 1.07 -13.98
N GLY A 112 4.55 0.96 -14.10
CA GLY A 112 5.28 1.04 -15.37
C GLY A 112 5.82 2.42 -15.74
N TYR A 113 5.79 3.40 -14.83
CA TYR A 113 6.35 4.74 -15.07
C TYR A 113 7.78 4.83 -14.53
N THR A 114 8.75 5.15 -15.39
CA THR A 114 10.18 5.29 -15.04
C THR A 114 10.84 6.56 -15.58
N GLU A 115 10.06 7.45 -16.18
CA GLU A 115 10.61 8.54 -17.00
C GLU A 115 11.15 9.72 -16.19
N TYR A 116 10.64 9.91 -14.98
CA TYR A 116 11.02 11.01 -14.08
C TYR A 116 11.26 10.46 -12.68
N THR A 117 12.20 11.07 -11.96
CA THR A 117 12.27 10.92 -10.49
C THR A 117 11.60 12.11 -9.83
N ILE A 118 10.93 11.89 -8.69
CA ILE A 118 10.19 12.96 -8.02
C ILE A 118 11.12 14.10 -7.54
N ASP A 119 12.38 13.79 -7.27
CA ASP A 119 13.40 14.78 -6.86
C ASP A 119 13.78 15.76 -7.99
N GLU A 120 13.41 15.45 -9.24
CA GLU A 120 13.68 16.28 -10.43
C GLU A 120 12.53 17.23 -10.81
N VAL A 121 11.41 17.20 -10.06
CA VAL A 121 10.17 17.97 -10.32
C VAL A 121 9.88 18.99 -9.22
#